data_AF-A0A7X9PZW2-F1
#
_entry.id   AF-A0A7X9PZW2-F1
#
_cell.length_a   1.000
_cell.length_b   1.000
_cell.length_c   1.000
_cell.angle_alpha   90.00
_cell.angle_beta   90.00
_cell.angle_gamma   90.00
#
_symmetry.space_group_name_H-M   'P 1'
#
loop_
_entity.id
_entity.type
_entity.pdbx_description
1 polymer ?
#
loop_
_entity_poly.entity_id
_entity_poly.type
_entity_poly.pdbx_seq_one_letter_code
_entity_poly.pdbx_strand_id
1 'polypeptide(L)' 'MGCSEHHMTFPGTISILPETLEALVRDYCVSLSRHGFRNICIIPTHGGNFAPIASMLDRLREA' A
#
# COMPACT_ATOMS: atom_id res chain seq x y z
N MET A 1 1.92 -1.49 -7.82
CA MET A 1 2.37 -0.08 -7.74
C MET A 1 2.85 0.19 -6.33
N GLY A 2 3.86 1.04 -6.14
CA GLY A 2 4.41 1.31 -4.82
C GLY A 2 5.43 2.45 -4.80
N CYS A 3 6.02 2.66 -3.63
CA CYS A 3 7.00 3.70 -3.38
C CYS A 3 8.40 3.21 -3.79
N SER A 4 8.89 3.75 -4.90
CA SER A 4 10.16 3.36 -5.53
C SER A 4 11.00 4.58 -5.89
N GLU A 5 10.88 5.67 -5.14
CA GLU A 5 11.56 6.94 -5.41
C GLU A 5 13.08 6.77 -5.53
N HIS A 6 13.65 5.89 -4.69
CA HIS A 6 15.07 5.53 -4.69
C HIS A 6 15.54 4.78 -5.96
N HIS A 7 14.62 4.37 -6.84
CA HIS A 7 14.91 3.76 -8.14
C HIS A 7 14.64 4.71 -9.33
N MET A 8 14.26 5.98 -9.10
CA MET A 8 13.89 6.90 -10.18
C MET A 8 15.05 7.27 -11.14
N THR A 9 16.30 6.98 -10.76
CA THR A 9 17.46 7.12 -11.66
C THR A 9 17.47 6.08 -12.80
N PHE A 10 16.74 4.97 -12.66
CA PHE A 10 16.64 3.93 -13.70
C PHE A 10 15.45 4.20 -14.64
N PRO A 11 15.66 4.37 -15.95
CA PRO A 11 14.57 4.57 -16.91
C PRO A 11 13.55 3.43 -16.86
N GLY A 12 12.27 3.79 -16.81
CA GLY A 12 11.16 2.84 -16.69
C GLY A 12 10.63 2.66 -15.27
N THR A 13 11.30 3.20 -14.24
CA THR A 13 10.74 3.24 -12.88
C THR A 13 9.49 4.12 -12.84
N ILE A 14 8.42 3.58 -12.28
CA ILE A 14 7.22 4.32 -11.90
C ILE A 14 7.09 4.22 -10.37
N SER A 15 7.11 5.37 -9.70
CA SER A 15 6.94 5.50 -8.26
C SER A 15 5.65 6.25 -7.96
N ILE A 16 4.92 5.83 -6.93
CA ILE A 16 3.78 6.59 -6.40
C ILE A 16 4.11 7.16 -5.03
N LEU A 17 3.44 8.26 -4.68
CA LEU A 17 3.51 8.86 -3.36
C LEU A 17 2.96 7.90 -2.29
N PRO A 18 3.48 7.93 -1.05
CA PRO A 18 2.96 7.13 0.06
C PRO A 18 1.45 7.28 0.28
N GLU A 19 0.91 8.48 0.10
CA GLU A 19 -0.51 8.79 0.26
C GLU A 19 -1.37 8.07 -0.79
N THR A 20 -0.85 7.95 -2.02
CA THR A 20 -1.52 7.20 -3.09
C THR A 20 -1.49 5.69 -2.79
N LEU A 21 -0.39 5.18 -2.24
CA LEU A 21 -0.32 3.78 -1.81
C LEU A 21 -1.33 3.51 -0.69
N GLU A 22 -1.45 4.41 0.27
CA GLU A 22 -2.42 4.30 1.37
C GLU A 22 -3.86 4.29 0.84
N ALA A 23 -4.21 5.21 -0.05
CA ALA A 23 -5.54 5.26 -0.67
C ALA A 23 -5.87 3.94 -1.40
N LEU A 24 -4.92 3.39 -2.16
CA LEU A 24 -5.09 2.10 -2.86
C LEU A 24 -5.32 0.95 -1.89
N VAL A 25 -4.49 0.82 -0.85
CA VAL A 25 -4.60 -0.26 0.13
C VAL A 25 -5.91 -0.14 0.91
N ARG A 26 -6.30 1.07 1.29
CA ARG A 26 -7.58 1.33 1.95
C ARG A 26 -8.76 0.88 1.10
N ASP A 27 -8.79 1.26 -0.17
CA ASP A 27 -9.89 0.89 -1.06
C ASP A 27 -9.97 -0.62 -1.29
N TYR A 28 -8.83 -1.32 -1.32
CA TYR A 28 -8.79 -2.78 -1.35
C TYR A 28 -9.40 -3.38 -0.08
N CYS A 29 -8.96 -2.92 1.10
CA CYS A 29 -9.46 -3.40 2.39
C CYS A 29 -10.97 -3.17 2.54
N VAL A 30 -11.46 -1.99 2.23
CA VAL A 30 -12.89 -1.64 2.29
C VAL A 30 -13.70 -2.50 1.32
N SER A 31 -13.22 -2.69 0.09
CA SER A 31 -13.92 -3.50 -0.91
C SER A 31 -14.01 -4.97 -0.48
N LEU A 32 -12.93 -5.54 0.04
CA LEU A 32 -12.91 -6.90 0.57
C LEU A 32 -13.79 -7.03 1.83
N SER A 33 -13.76 -6.05 2.73
CA SER A 33 -14.61 -6.01 3.92
C SER A 33 -16.10 -6.03 3.56
N ARG A 34 -16.52 -5.29 2.51
CA ARG A 34 -17.90 -5.33 1.98
C ARG A 34 -18.34 -6.71 1.49
N HIS A 35 -17.41 -7.58 1.10
CA HIS A 35 -17.68 -8.97 0.73
C HIS A 35 -17.62 -9.94 1.94
N GLY A 36 -17.41 -9.44 3.17
CA GLY A 36 -17.39 -10.22 4.41
C GLY A 36 -16.01 -10.74 4.82
N PHE A 37 -14.92 -10.33 4.15
CA PHE A 37 -13.57 -10.69 4.59
C PHE A 37 -13.20 -9.94 5.88
N ARG A 38 -12.72 -10.70 6.88
CA ARG A 38 -12.33 -10.14 8.20
C ARG A 38 -10.82 -10.11 8.46
N ASN A 39 -10.07 -10.95 7.75
CA ASN A 39 -8.62 -11.07 7.87
C ASN A 39 -8.00 -10.79 6.51
N ILE A 40 -7.33 -9.65 6.38
CA ILE A 40 -6.70 -9.20 5.14
C ILE A 40 -5.20 -9.07 5.41
N CYS A 41 -4.39 -9.75 4.61
CA CYS A 41 -2.94 -9.70 4.71
C CYS A 41 -2.36 -8.95 3.51
N ILE A 42 -1.62 -7.88 3.77
CA ILE A 42 -0.90 -7.12 2.74
C ILE A 42 0.57 -7.56 2.79
N ILE A 43 1.04 -8.19 1.71
CA ILE A 43 2.40 -8.72 1.61
C ILE A 43 3.17 -7.94 0.53
N PRO A 44 3.88 -6.87 0.90
CA PRO A 44 4.74 -6.16 -0.05
C PRO A 44 5.91 -7.04 -0.51
N THR A 45 6.20 -7.02 -1.82
CA THR A 45 7.33 -7.72 -2.44
C THR A 45 8.49 -6.78 -2.81
N HIS A 46 8.34 -5.48 -2.54
CA HIS A 46 9.34 -4.45 -2.77
C HIS A 46 9.69 -3.75 -1.46
N GLY A 47 10.98 -3.66 -1.15
CA GLY A 47 11.50 -3.11 0.11
C GLY A 47 10.95 -1.72 0.45
N GLY A 48 10.82 -0.85 -0.56
CA GLY A 48 10.30 0.51 -0.40
C GLY A 48 8.87 0.62 0.12
N ASN A 49 8.08 -0.46 0.07
CA ASN A 49 6.69 -0.45 0.51
C ASN A 49 6.50 -0.87 1.97
N PHE A 50 7.49 -1.52 2.60
CA PHE A 50 7.33 -2.05 3.96
C PHE A 50 7.08 -0.95 4.98
N ALA A 51 7.91 0.09 4.99
CA ALA A 51 7.76 1.20 5.94
C ALA A 51 6.45 2.00 5.73
N PRO A 52 6.09 2.42 4.50
CA PRO A 52 4.80 3.06 4.24
C PRO A 52 3.59 2.20 4.65
N ILE A 53 3.59 0.90 4.35
CA ILE A 53 2.49 0.01 4.73
C ILE A 53 2.41 -0.16 6.25
N ALA A 54 3.55 -0.26 6.93
CA ALA A 54 3.57 -0.34 8.38
C ALA A 54 3.01 0.95 9.03
N SER A 55 3.34 2.14 8.49
CA SER A 55 2.92 3.42 9.07
C SER A 55 1.42 3.74 8.87
N MET A 56 0.76 3.09 7.92
CA MET A 56 -0.69 3.23 7.68
C MET A 56 -1.54 2.16 8.38
N LEU A 57 -0.92 1.15 9.02
CA LEU A 57 -1.64 0.00 9.57
C LEU A 57 -2.77 0.37 10.55
N ASP A 58 -2.52 1.33 11.43
CA ASP A 58 -3.53 1.77 12.40
C ASP A 58 -4.74 2.42 11.70
N ARG A 59 -4.50 3.29 10.72
CA ARG A 59 -5.56 3.93 9.91
C ARG A 59 -6.34 2.93 9.06
N LEU A 60 -5.67 1.88 8.56
CA LEU A 60 -6.33 0.82 7.79
C LEU A 60 -7.25 -0.06 8.64
N ARG A 61 -7.00 -0.19 9.95
CA ARG A 61 -7.85 -0.94 10.88
C ARG A 61 -9.14 -0.19 11.24
N GLU A 62 -9.16 1.11 11.06
CA GLU A 62 -10.31 1.98 11.32
C GLU A 62 -11.24 2.13 10.09
N ALA A 63 -10.80 1.66 8.92
CA ALA A 63 -11.51 1.77 7.64
C ALA A 63 -12.54 0.67 7.41
#